data_AF-A0A2H0LWG7-F1
#
_entry.id   AF-A0A2H0LWG7-F1
#
_cell.length_a   1.000
_cell.length_b   1.000
_cell.length_c   1.000
_cell.angle_alpha   90.00
_cell.angle_beta   90.00
_cell.angle_gamma   90.00
#
_symmetry.space_group_name_H-M   'P 1'
#
loop_
_entity.id
_entity.type
_entity.pdbx_description
1 polymer ?
#
loop_
_entity_poly.entity_id
_entity_poly.type
_entity_poly.pdbx_seq_one_letter_code
_entity_poly.pdbx_strand_id
1 'polypeptide(L)'
;MAEIKNILIICGEPSGDLLAGNLVSAIRKICPQVKFSGVGGLQLAKAGAEIFYNIDGLSVMGFFDVLKKLPKFLKLKKIILEQLQARKPDCLILVDFSGFNLRLASAVKKRIPVVYYVSPQLWASRESRINYIKKFISMLIVLFKFEEEFYRQRQIPATWAGHPLIDLVNPALEKPDFPDSLGINPVKKIIALLPGSRKQEIKLVLPLMLKTAQLIDQAIPGTQFIIAKSPSLDIQIYRNQCKNLGLDLKIVDG
;
A
#
# COMPACT_ATOMS: atom_id res chain seq x y z
N MET A 1 6.76 33.10 2.03
CA MET A 1 5.99 31.95 1.50
C MET A 1 4.72 31.82 2.34
N ALA A 2 3.57 31.50 1.75
CA ALA A 2 2.35 31.29 2.53
C ALA A 2 2.56 30.13 3.51
N GLU A 3 2.13 30.31 4.77
CA GLU A 3 2.23 29.29 5.81
C GLU A 3 1.23 28.16 5.49
N ILE A 4 1.73 26.94 5.25
CA ILE A 4 0.88 25.76 5.03
C ILE A 4 0.19 25.41 6.34
N LYS A 5 -1.14 25.35 6.33
CA LYS A 5 -1.97 25.09 7.51
C LYS A 5 -2.81 23.84 7.38
N ASN A 6 -3.28 23.53 6.18
CA ASN A 6 -4.21 22.43 5.94
C ASN A 6 -3.77 21.58 4.75
N ILE A 7 -3.56 20.28 5.00
CA ILE A 7 -3.21 19.31 3.96
C ILE A 7 -4.32 18.26 3.87
N LEU A 8 -4.75 18.00 2.64
CA LEU A 8 -5.70 16.93 2.32
C LEU A 8 -4.94 15.71 1.79
N ILE A 9 -5.18 14.53 2.36
CA ILE A 9 -4.47 13.29 2.00
C ILE A 9 -5.46 12.22 1.50
N ILE A 10 -5.14 11.56 0.40
CA ILE A 10 -6.00 10.55 -0.23
C ILE A 10 -5.21 9.25 -0.46
N CYS A 11 -5.55 8.20 0.28
CA CYS A 11 -5.16 6.81 -0.02
C CYS A 11 -6.42 5.95 -0.24
N GLY A 12 -6.26 4.78 -0.87
CA GLY A 12 -7.38 3.90 -1.23
C GLY A 12 -7.25 2.45 -0.80
N GLU A 13 -6.10 2.08 -0.23
CA GLU A 13 -5.77 0.70 0.17
C GLU A 13 -4.98 0.69 1.49
N PRO A 14 -5.01 -0.41 2.27
CA PRO A 14 -4.31 -0.49 3.56
C PRO A 14 -2.80 -0.21 3.48
N SER A 15 -2.12 -0.60 2.41
CA SER A 15 -0.70 -0.28 2.19
C SER A 15 -0.47 1.22 2.03
N GLY A 16 -1.32 1.89 1.26
CA GLY A 16 -1.30 3.35 1.10
C GLY A 16 -1.66 4.08 2.39
N ASP A 17 -2.55 3.52 3.21
CA ASP A 17 -2.89 4.05 4.54
C ASP A 17 -1.71 4.04 5.50
N LEU A 18 -0.96 2.93 5.55
CA LEU A 18 0.27 2.83 6.33
C LEU A 18 1.29 3.90 5.89
N LEU A 19 1.52 4.02 4.59
CA LEU A 19 2.44 5.02 4.03
C LEU A 19 1.99 6.45 4.33
N ALA A 20 0.68 6.74 4.21
CA ALA A 20 0.10 8.02 4.53
C ALA A 20 0.24 8.36 6.03
N GLY A 21 -0.03 7.40 6.91
CA GLY A 21 0.13 7.55 8.35
C GLY A 21 1.58 7.85 8.76
N ASN A 22 2.54 7.13 8.17
CA ASN A 22 3.97 7.38 8.38
C ASN A 22 4.37 8.78 7.91
N LEU A 23 3.90 9.20 6.72
CA LEU A 23 4.16 10.53 6.18
C LEU A 23 3.60 11.63 7.09
N VAL A 24 2.34 11.51 7.54
CA VAL A 24 1.73 12.49 8.47
C VAL A 24 2.50 12.55 9.78
N SER A 25 2.85 11.39 10.34
CA SER A 25 3.62 11.33 11.58
C SER A 25 4.97 12.04 11.45
N ALA A 26 5.66 11.86 10.32
CA ALA A 26 6.92 12.54 10.05
C ALA A 26 6.74 14.06 9.87
N ILE A 27 5.73 14.50 9.10
CA ILE A 27 5.47 15.92 8.89
C ILE A 27 5.11 16.61 10.20
N ARG A 28 4.28 15.99 11.05
CA ARG A 28 3.87 16.59 12.34
C ARG A 28 5.03 16.78 13.32
N LYS A 29 6.06 15.94 13.26
CA LYS A 29 7.29 16.14 14.05
C LYS A 29 8.03 17.42 13.65
N ILE A 30 7.92 17.84 12.39
CA ILE A 30 8.60 19.02 11.84
C ILE A 30 7.69 20.26 11.92
N CYS A 31 6.41 20.10 11.57
CA CYS A 31 5.39 21.14 11.47
C CYS A 31 4.13 20.73 12.26
N PRO A 32 4.14 20.82 13.60
CA PRO A 32 3.04 20.33 14.44
C PRO A 32 1.71 21.07 14.27
N GLN A 33 1.75 22.29 13.74
CA GLN A 33 0.59 23.16 13.50
C GLN A 33 -0.22 22.77 12.26
N VAL A 34 0.33 21.95 11.36
CA VAL A 34 -0.36 21.53 10.13
C VAL A 34 -1.48 20.56 10.48
N LYS A 35 -2.68 20.88 10.01
CA LYS A 35 -3.85 20.02 10.14
C LYS A 35 -3.96 19.10 8.93
N PHE A 36 -4.30 17.85 9.20
CA PHE A 36 -4.48 16.82 8.19
C PHE A 36 -5.94 16.37 8.17
N SER A 37 -6.49 16.21 6.97
CA SER A 37 -7.77 15.56 6.76
C SER A 37 -7.68 14.66 5.53
N GLY A 38 -8.58 13.70 5.37
CA GLY A 38 -8.43 12.81 4.24
C GLY A 38 -9.39 11.66 4.10
N VAL A 39 -9.10 10.91 3.04
CA VAL A 39 -9.62 9.56 2.79
C VAL A 39 -8.51 8.60 3.19
N GLY A 40 -8.79 7.76 4.17
CA GLY A 40 -7.82 6.81 4.71
C GLY A 40 -8.43 5.83 5.69
N GLY A 41 -7.57 5.03 6.32
CA GLY A 41 -7.94 4.00 7.27
C GLY A 41 -7.40 4.30 8.67
N LEU A 42 -7.18 3.24 9.44
CA LEU A 42 -6.80 3.32 10.84
C LEU A 42 -5.42 3.98 11.04
N GLN A 43 -4.45 3.76 10.14
CA GLN A 43 -3.08 4.27 10.32
C GLN A 43 -3.04 5.78 10.11
N LEU A 44 -3.71 6.29 9.08
CA LEU A 44 -3.83 7.73 8.86
C LEU A 44 -4.60 8.43 10.00
N ALA A 45 -5.66 7.79 10.51
CA ALA A 45 -6.39 8.29 11.67
C ALA A 45 -5.51 8.35 12.93
N LYS A 46 -4.73 7.29 13.21
CA LYS A 46 -3.80 7.23 14.34
C LYS A 46 -2.69 8.28 14.26
N ALA A 47 -2.26 8.64 13.05
CA ALA A 47 -1.33 9.75 12.84
C ALA A 47 -1.96 11.14 13.11
N GLY A 48 -3.27 11.18 13.39
CA GLY A 48 -4.05 12.35 13.79
C GLY A 48 -4.62 13.15 12.63
N ALA A 49 -4.85 12.52 11.48
CA ALA A 49 -5.66 13.11 10.43
C ALA A 49 -7.16 12.90 10.70
N GLU A 50 -7.97 13.90 10.37
CA GLU A 50 -9.42 13.79 10.37
C GLU A 50 -9.90 13.01 9.14
N ILE A 51 -10.48 11.82 9.36
CA ILE A 51 -10.95 10.95 8.27
C ILE A 51 -12.43 11.21 7.99
N PHE A 52 -12.75 11.83 6.84
CA PHE A 52 -14.14 12.03 6.40
C PHE A 52 -14.65 10.90 5.50
N TYR A 53 -13.78 9.99 5.08
CA TYR A 53 -14.17 8.78 4.34
C TYR A 53 -13.21 7.65 4.65
N ASN A 54 -13.74 6.54 5.18
CA ASN A 54 -12.95 5.36 5.47
C ASN A 54 -12.75 4.50 4.22
N ILE A 55 -11.53 4.03 3.98
CA ILE A 55 -11.17 3.15 2.86
C ILE A 55 -11.67 1.71 3.01
N ASP A 56 -12.22 1.33 4.16
CA ASP A 56 -12.85 0.04 4.37
C ASP A 56 -13.92 -0.24 3.29
N GLY A 57 -13.72 -1.31 2.52
CA GLY A 57 -14.60 -1.68 1.42
C GLY A 57 -14.33 -0.99 0.08
N LEU A 58 -13.41 -0.02 -0.01
CA LEU A 58 -12.91 0.52 -1.29
C LEU A 58 -11.96 -0.44 -2.01
N SER A 59 -11.24 -1.28 -1.27
CA SER A 59 -10.28 -2.24 -1.84
C SER A 59 -10.93 -3.07 -2.95
N VAL A 60 -10.42 -2.94 -4.16
CA VAL A 60 -10.97 -3.58 -5.36
C VAL A 60 -10.21 -4.86 -5.65
N MET A 61 -10.92 -5.95 -5.94
CA MET A 61 -10.31 -7.24 -6.25
C MET A 61 -10.66 -7.67 -7.69
N GLY A 62 -9.69 -7.60 -8.60
CA GLY A 62 -9.85 -8.08 -9.97
C GLY A 62 -10.68 -7.17 -10.89
N PHE A 63 -10.53 -7.37 -12.20
CA PHE A 63 -11.13 -6.52 -13.25
C PHE A 63 -12.67 -6.38 -13.13
N PHE A 64 -13.35 -7.44 -12.67
CA PHE A 64 -14.80 -7.46 -12.49
C PHE A 64 -15.31 -6.70 -11.25
N ASP A 65 -14.57 -6.67 -10.14
CA ASP A 65 -14.99 -5.86 -8.98
C ASP A 65 -14.72 -4.37 -9.20
N VAL A 66 -13.79 -4.00 -10.09
CA VAL A 66 -13.56 -2.60 -10.50
C VAL A 66 -14.82 -2.01 -11.12
N LEU A 67 -15.46 -2.76 -12.03
CA LEU A 67 -16.68 -2.29 -12.70
C LEU A 67 -17.85 -2.16 -11.72
N LYS A 68 -18.05 -3.15 -10.83
CA LYS A 68 -19.12 -3.10 -9.81
C LYS A 68 -18.94 -1.96 -8.81
N LYS A 69 -17.70 -1.53 -8.54
CA LYS A 69 -17.40 -0.44 -7.61
C LYS A 69 -17.22 0.93 -8.28
N LEU A 70 -17.35 1.03 -9.61
CA LEU A 70 -17.26 2.31 -10.32
C LEU A 70 -18.22 3.39 -9.76
N PRO A 71 -19.50 3.10 -9.43
CA PRO A 71 -20.39 4.08 -8.81
C PRO A 71 -19.85 4.59 -7.47
N LYS A 72 -19.24 3.71 -6.67
CA LYS A 72 -18.62 4.09 -5.38
C LYS A 72 -17.45 5.03 -5.60
N PHE A 73 -16.60 4.79 -6.61
CA PHE A 73 -15.50 5.70 -6.94
C PHE A 73 -15.98 7.06 -7.45
N LEU A 74 -17.04 7.10 -8.25
CA LEU A 74 -17.63 8.37 -8.69
C LEU A 74 -18.20 9.15 -7.50
N LYS A 75 -18.90 8.46 -6.57
CA LYS A 75 -19.39 9.06 -5.33
C LYS A 75 -18.25 9.58 -4.46
N LEU A 76 -17.19 8.79 -4.26
CA LEU A 76 -16.00 9.18 -3.51
C LEU A 76 -15.34 10.42 -4.12
N LYS A 77 -15.16 10.43 -5.45
CA LYS A 77 -14.61 11.60 -6.16
C LYS A 77 -15.46 12.84 -5.90
N LYS A 78 -16.79 12.73 -5.92
CA LYS A 78 -17.70 13.85 -5.61
C LYS A 78 -17.47 14.36 -4.18
N ILE A 79 -17.46 13.47 -3.20
CA ILE A 79 -17.20 13.80 -1.79
C ILE A 79 -15.85 14.53 -1.64
N ILE A 80 -14.78 14.03 -2.26
CA ILE A 80 -13.46 14.67 -2.17
C ILE A 80 -13.49 16.07 -2.79
N LEU A 81 -14.15 16.25 -3.93
CA LEU A 81 -14.26 17.58 -4.57
C LEU A 81 -15.07 18.57 -3.73
N GLU A 82 -16.11 18.10 -3.02
CA GLU A 82 -16.86 18.91 -2.06
C GLU A 82 -15.99 19.30 -0.86
N GLN A 83 -15.23 18.36 -0.29
CA GLN A 83 -14.31 18.63 0.82
C GLN A 83 -13.19 19.59 0.41
N LEU A 84 -12.67 19.48 -0.81
CA LEU A 84 -11.70 20.43 -1.37
C LEU A 84 -12.26 21.86 -1.41
N GLN A 85 -13.53 22.02 -1.78
CA GLN A 85 -14.18 23.33 -1.84
C GLN A 85 -14.49 23.89 -0.45
N ALA A 86 -14.97 23.04 0.46
CA ALA A 86 -15.34 23.45 1.81
C ALA A 86 -14.11 23.80 2.66
N ARG A 87 -13.05 22.97 2.59
CA ARG A 87 -11.87 23.11 3.45
C ARG A 87 -10.80 24.01 2.87
N LYS A 88 -10.76 24.19 1.55
CA LYS A 88 -9.72 24.94 0.82
C LYS A 88 -8.29 24.60 1.31
N PRO A 89 -7.88 23.33 1.24
CA PRO A 89 -6.55 22.94 1.72
C PRO A 89 -5.46 23.59 0.87
N ASP A 90 -4.29 23.81 1.47
CA ASP A 90 -3.13 24.42 0.81
C ASP A 90 -2.45 23.44 -0.16
N CYS A 91 -2.61 22.14 0.08
CA CYS A 91 -2.03 21.09 -0.73
C CYS A 91 -2.88 19.81 -0.67
N LEU A 92 -2.89 19.08 -1.78
CA LEU A 92 -3.42 17.72 -1.88
C LEU A 92 -2.27 16.72 -2.03
N ILE A 93 -2.19 15.75 -1.13
CA ILE A 93 -1.27 14.62 -1.22
C ILE A 93 -2.02 13.37 -1.64
N LEU A 94 -1.63 12.81 -2.77
CA LEU A 94 -2.14 11.54 -3.30
C LEU A 94 -1.15 10.44 -2.96
N VAL A 95 -1.59 9.39 -2.26
CA VAL A 95 -0.72 8.29 -1.84
C VAL A 95 -1.13 7.02 -2.59
N ASP A 96 -0.25 6.56 -3.48
CA ASP A 96 -0.51 5.42 -4.38
C ASP A 96 -1.89 5.54 -5.07
N PHE A 97 -2.58 4.42 -5.31
CA PHE A 97 -3.94 4.34 -5.80
C PHE A 97 -4.14 5.00 -7.18
N SER A 98 -3.18 4.74 -8.08
CA SER A 98 -3.06 5.40 -9.40
C SER A 98 -4.25 5.32 -10.34
N GLY A 99 -5.07 4.28 -10.24
CA GLY A 99 -6.30 4.18 -11.04
C GLY A 99 -7.31 5.29 -10.74
N PHE A 100 -7.37 5.72 -9.48
CA PHE A 100 -8.30 6.74 -9.00
C PHE A 100 -7.61 8.11 -8.90
N ASN A 101 -6.45 8.17 -8.25
CA ASN A 101 -5.77 9.41 -7.88
C ASN A 101 -5.35 10.26 -9.10
N LEU A 102 -4.95 9.66 -10.22
CA LEU A 102 -4.66 10.43 -11.45
C LEU A 102 -5.92 11.09 -12.04
N ARG A 103 -7.08 10.43 -11.96
CA ARG A 103 -8.37 10.99 -12.41
C ARG A 103 -8.86 12.07 -11.47
N LEU A 104 -8.60 11.93 -10.17
CA LEU A 104 -8.87 12.95 -9.17
C LEU A 104 -8.02 14.20 -9.43
N ALA A 105 -6.70 14.05 -9.61
CA ALA A 105 -5.79 15.16 -9.91
C ALA A 105 -6.25 16.00 -11.13
N SER A 106 -6.68 15.31 -12.20
CA SER A 106 -7.28 15.96 -13.37
C SER A 106 -8.53 16.78 -13.02
N ALA A 107 -9.39 16.27 -12.15
CA ALA A 107 -10.61 16.95 -11.71
C ALA A 107 -10.36 18.15 -10.79
N VAL A 108 -9.25 18.15 -10.04
CA VAL A 108 -8.79 19.30 -9.24
C VAL A 108 -8.33 20.46 -10.13
N LYS A 109 -7.94 20.18 -11.39
CA LYS A 109 -7.58 21.19 -12.41
C LYS A 109 -6.52 22.21 -11.94
N LYS A 110 -5.50 21.76 -11.19
CA LYS A 110 -4.43 22.60 -10.62
C LYS A 110 -4.90 23.77 -9.74
N ARG A 111 -6.11 23.72 -9.18
CA ARG A 111 -6.60 24.77 -8.26
C ARG A 111 -5.73 24.90 -7.00
N ILE A 112 -5.09 23.80 -6.62
CA ILE A 112 -4.13 23.71 -5.52
C ILE A 112 -2.95 22.82 -5.97
N PRO A 113 -1.77 22.97 -5.34
CA PRO A 113 -0.66 22.04 -5.52
C PRO A 113 -1.08 20.59 -5.25
N VAL A 114 -0.67 19.68 -6.14
CA VAL A 114 -0.93 18.24 -6.00
C VAL A 114 0.41 17.52 -5.91
N VAL A 115 0.72 16.96 -4.74
CA VAL A 115 1.88 16.10 -4.52
C VAL A 115 1.44 14.65 -4.65
N TYR A 116 2.24 13.82 -5.31
CA TYR A 116 1.97 12.40 -5.46
C TYR A 116 3.07 11.58 -4.81
N TYR A 117 2.73 10.92 -3.71
CA TYR A 117 3.62 10.02 -2.97
C TYR A 117 3.42 8.57 -3.41
N VAL A 118 4.51 7.89 -3.72
CA VAL A 118 4.51 6.53 -4.30
C VAL A 118 3.78 6.55 -5.64
N SER A 119 4.41 7.20 -6.61
CA SER A 119 3.86 7.36 -7.95
C SER A 119 3.69 6.00 -8.65
N PRO A 120 2.70 5.84 -9.54
CA PRO A 120 2.60 4.64 -10.37
C PRO A 120 3.89 4.40 -11.14
N GLN A 121 4.35 3.16 -11.15
CA GLN A 121 5.53 2.68 -11.89
C GLN A 121 5.30 2.76 -13.41
N LEU A 122 5.29 3.97 -13.97
CA LEU A 122 5.00 4.20 -15.38
C LEU A 122 6.04 3.57 -16.31
N TRP A 123 7.28 3.47 -15.81
CA TRP A 123 8.40 2.78 -16.46
C TRP A 123 8.12 1.29 -16.73
N ALA A 124 7.22 0.65 -15.96
CA ALA A 124 6.96 -0.78 -16.08
C ALA A 124 5.84 -1.14 -17.06
N SER A 125 4.86 -0.26 -17.30
CA SER A 125 3.68 -0.66 -18.12
C SER A 125 2.75 0.46 -18.63
N ARG A 126 3.03 1.76 -18.40
CA ARG A 126 2.00 2.82 -18.53
C ARG A 126 2.54 4.19 -18.99
N GLU A 127 3.48 4.21 -19.93
CA GLU A 127 4.16 5.44 -20.36
C GLU A 127 3.20 6.55 -20.81
N SER A 128 2.06 6.20 -21.43
CA SER A 128 1.02 7.17 -21.86
C SER A 128 0.48 8.07 -20.74
N ARG A 129 0.65 7.70 -19.47
CA ARG A 129 0.21 8.51 -18.32
C ARG A 129 1.18 9.62 -17.93
N ILE A 130 2.38 9.68 -18.52
CA ILE A 130 3.37 10.75 -18.29
C ILE A 130 2.75 12.13 -18.55
N ASN A 131 2.01 12.27 -19.65
CA ASN A 131 1.38 13.55 -20.00
C ASN A 131 0.35 14.00 -18.96
N TYR A 132 -0.38 13.05 -18.35
CA TYR A 132 -1.29 13.35 -17.24
C TYR A 132 -0.53 13.82 -16.01
N ILE A 133 0.58 13.16 -15.65
CA ILE A 133 1.41 13.57 -14.53
C ILE A 133 1.95 14.98 -14.75
N LYS A 134 2.61 15.23 -15.89
CA LYS A 134 3.15 16.55 -16.25
C LYS A 134 2.07 17.64 -16.23
N LYS A 135 0.83 17.29 -16.62
CA LYS A 135 -0.29 18.23 -16.66
C LYS A 135 -0.96 18.47 -15.32
N PHE A 136 -0.94 17.56 -14.34
CA PHE A 136 -1.79 17.71 -13.15
C PHE A 136 -1.08 17.55 -11.81
N ILE A 137 0.15 17.07 -11.82
CA ILE A 137 0.93 16.81 -10.61
C ILE A 137 2.02 17.86 -10.48
N SER A 138 2.10 18.48 -9.31
CA SER A 138 3.09 19.50 -8.98
C SER A 138 4.44 18.88 -8.65
N MET A 139 4.45 17.76 -7.93
CA MET A 139 5.67 17.06 -7.53
C MET A 139 5.40 15.58 -7.26
N LEU A 140 6.35 14.74 -7.61
CA LEU A 140 6.38 13.32 -7.26
C LEU A 140 7.34 13.07 -6.10
N ILE A 141 6.95 12.20 -5.18
CA ILE A 141 7.83 11.62 -4.17
C ILE A 141 7.91 10.12 -4.48
N VAL A 142 9.10 9.66 -4.86
CA VAL A 142 9.34 8.32 -5.41
C VAL A 142 10.22 7.49 -4.48
N LEU A 143 10.09 6.17 -4.56
CA LEU A 143 10.75 5.25 -3.62
C LEU A 143 12.13 4.81 -4.10
N PHE A 144 12.33 4.76 -5.42
CA PHE A 144 13.58 4.32 -6.01
C PHE A 144 14.33 5.48 -6.67
N LYS A 145 15.65 5.50 -6.50
CA LYS A 145 16.51 6.55 -7.05
C LYS A 145 16.39 6.68 -8.58
N PHE A 146 16.26 5.56 -9.29
CA PHE A 146 16.11 5.57 -10.75
C PHE A 146 14.77 6.19 -11.20
N GLU A 147 13.72 6.16 -10.37
CA GLU A 147 12.44 6.78 -10.71
C GLU A 147 12.57 8.31 -10.73
N GLU A 148 13.34 8.87 -9.79
CA GLU A 148 13.58 10.32 -9.77
C GLU A 148 14.24 10.77 -11.08
N GLU A 149 15.29 10.07 -11.50
CA GLU A 149 15.98 10.34 -12.76
C GLU A 149 15.04 10.20 -13.96
N PHE A 150 14.27 9.11 -14.02
CA PHE A 150 13.29 8.85 -15.07
C PHE A 150 12.30 10.02 -15.26
N TYR A 151 11.78 10.58 -14.16
CA TYR A 151 10.83 11.69 -14.19
C TYR A 151 11.49 13.04 -14.46
N ARG A 152 12.68 13.31 -13.90
CA ARG A 152 13.42 14.56 -14.12
C ARG A 152 13.82 14.73 -15.57
N GLN A 153 14.28 13.67 -16.25
CA GLN A 153 14.56 13.67 -17.70
C GLN A 153 13.34 14.08 -18.54
N ARG A 154 12.13 13.89 -18.01
CA ARG A 154 10.85 14.24 -18.66
C ARG A 154 10.31 15.59 -18.18
N GLN A 155 11.11 16.36 -17.45
CA GLN A 155 10.78 17.67 -16.86
C GLN A 155 9.60 17.59 -15.88
N ILE A 156 9.51 16.49 -15.13
CA ILE A 156 8.54 16.32 -14.05
C ILE A 156 9.30 16.44 -12.74
N PRO A 157 8.90 17.38 -11.84
CA PRO A 157 9.52 17.48 -10.52
C PRO A 157 9.32 16.18 -9.74
N ALA A 158 10.42 15.55 -9.35
CA ALA A 158 10.45 14.33 -8.57
C ALA A 158 11.54 14.41 -7.50
N THR A 159 11.30 13.77 -6.36
CA THR A 159 12.27 13.66 -5.26
C THR A 159 12.27 12.22 -4.76
N TRP A 160 13.44 11.61 -4.68
CA TRP A 160 13.62 10.30 -4.08
C TRP A 160 13.59 10.42 -2.55
N ALA A 161 12.70 9.65 -1.90
CA ALA A 161 12.54 9.63 -0.44
C ALA A 161 13.14 8.39 0.24
N GLY A 162 13.74 7.48 -0.51
CA GLY A 162 14.10 6.15 0.00
C GLY A 162 12.89 5.20 0.02
N HIS A 163 13.16 3.92 0.27
CA HIS A 163 12.10 2.93 0.43
C HIS A 163 11.80 2.75 1.93
N PRO A 164 10.55 2.94 2.39
CA PRO A 164 10.17 2.76 3.81
C PRO A 164 10.44 1.38 4.40
N LEU A 165 10.82 0.39 3.58
CA LEU A 165 11.17 -0.94 4.04
C LEU A 165 12.58 -0.95 4.65
N ILE A 166 13.47 -0.05 4.23
CA ILE A 166 14.84 0.02 4.73
C ILE A 166 14.86 0.28 6.23
N ASP A 167 13.93 1.11 6.74
CA ASP A 167 13.81 1.41 8.17
C ASP A 167 13.18 0.27 8.98
N LEU A 168 12.55 -0.70 8.30
CA LEU A 168 11.85 -1.84 8.92
C LEU A 168 12.69 -3.12 8.92
N VAL A 169 13.69 -3.22 8.04
CA VAL A 169 14.55 -4.39 7.93
C VAL A 169 15.89 -4.11 8.61
N ASN A 170 16.32 -5.01 9.49
CA ASN A 170 17.68 -5.03 9.98
C ASN A 170 18.47 -6.08 9.17
N PRO A 171 19.27 -5.68 8.17
CA PRO A 171 20.00 -6.63 7.32
C PRO A 171 21.07 -7.42 8.09
N ALA A 172 21.43 -6.98 9.30
CA ALA A 172 22.46 -7.59 10.13
C ALA A 172 22.00 -8.87 10.87
N LEU A 173 20.74 -9.28 10.71
CA LEU A 173 20.28 -10.55 11.25
C LEU A 173 20.84 -11.71 10.40
N GLU A 174 21.94 -12.31 10.84
CA GLU A 174 22.53 -13.52 10.22
C GLU A 174 21.57 -14.72 10.27
N LYS A 175 20.65 -14.73 11.24
CA LYS A 175 19.56 -15.70 11.36
C LYS A 175 18.26 -14.98 11.68
N PRO A 176 17.13 -15.37 11.07
CA PRO A 176 15.83 -14.86 11.47
C PRO A 176 15.57 -15.25 12.93
N ASP A 177 15.40 -14.25 13.79
CA ASP A 177 14.91 -14.45 15.14
C ASP A 177 13.40 -14.61 15.08
N PHE A 178 12.92 -15.81 15.38
CA PHE A 178 11.49 -16.10 15.42
C PHE A 178 11.06 -16.08 16.88
N PRO A 179 10.06 -15.26 17.26
CA PRO A 179 9.50 -15.32 18.59
C PRO A 179 9.09 -16.76 18.94
N ASP A 180 9.42 -17.22 20.15
CA ASP A 180 9.02 -18.55 20.64
C ASP A 180 7.51 -18.78 20.51
N SER A 181 6.73 -17.70 20.57
CA SER A 181 5.27 -17.70 20.37
C SER A 181 4.81 -18.20 18.99
N LEU A 182 5.67 -18.17 17.97
CA LEU A 182 5.40 -18.77 16.66
C LEU A 182 5.58 -20.30 16.67
N GLY A 183 6.21 -20.85 17.71
CA GLY A 183 6.50 -22.26 17.88
C GLY A 183 7.38 -22.85 16.78
N ILE A 184 8.11 -22.03 16.04
CA ILE A 184 8.95 -22.45 14.92
C ILE A 184 10.16 -23.21 15.46
N ASN A 185 10.47 -24.39 14.93
CA ASN A 185 11.68 -25.10 15.30
C ASN A 185 12.86 -24.58 14.44
N PRO A 186 13.81 -23.83 15.02
CA PRO A 186 14.91 -23.21 14.28
C PRO A 186 15.94 -24.22 13.76
N VAL A 187 15.91 -25.48 14.24
CA VAL A 187 16.80 -26.56 13.79
C VAL A 187 16.31 -27.16 12.46
N LYS A 188 15.01 -27.08 12.19
CA LYS A 188 14.44 -27.58 10.93
C LYS A 188 14.72 -26.60 9.81
N LYS A 189 14.72 -27.11 8.57
CA LYS A 189 14.69 -26.24 7.39
C LYS A 189 13.34 -25.55 7.33
N ILE A 190 13.34 -24.22 7.26
CA ILE A 190 12.12 -23.40 7.28
C ILE A 190 11.88 -22.79 5.91
N ILE A 191 10.65 -22.91 5.40
CA ILE A 191 10.21 -22.28 4.15
C ILE A 191 8.98 -21.41 4.41
N ALA A 192 9.08 -20.13 4.08
CA ALA A 192 7.96 -19.20 4.13
C ALA A 192 7.17 -19.22 2.82
N LEU A 193 5.85 -19.38 2.94
CA LEU A 193 4.87 -19.24 1.87
C LEU A 193 4.20 -17.87 2.03
N LEU A 194 4.35 -17.02 1.01
CA LEU A 194 3.77 -15.69 0.95
C LEU A 194 2.72 -15.66 -0.16
N PRO A 195 1.53 -16.27 0.04
CA PRO A 195 0.50 -16.44 -0.99
C PRO A 195 -0.17 -15.14 -1.46
N GLY A 196 0.22 -14.01 -0.89
CA GLY A 196 -0.32 -12.69 -1.20
C GLY A 196 -1.10 -12.08 -0.03
N SER A 197 -1.55 -10.84 -0.22
CA SER A 197 -2.30 -10.09 0.80
C SER A 197 -3.79 -10.01 0.50
N ARG A 198 -4.22 -10.53 -0.65
CA ARG A 198 -5.60 -10.42 -1.15
C ARG A 198 -6.28 -11.78 -1.21
N LYS A 199 -7.56 -11.84 -0.85
CA LYS A 199 -8.37 -13.08 -0.86
C LYS A 199 -8.28 -13.85 -2.18
N GLN A 200 -8.21 -13.17 -3.32
CA GLN A 200 -8.12 -13.81 -4.63
C GLN A 200 -6.71 -14.37 -4.91
N GLU A 201 -5.65 -13.68 -4.47
CA GLU A 201 -4.27 -14.21 -4.50
C GLU A 201 -4.21 -15.48 -3.64
N ILE A 202 -4.76 -15.45 -2.42
CA ILE A 202 -4.84 -16.64 -1.56
C ILE A 202 -5.60 -17.78 -2.24
N LYS A 203 -6.71 -17.51 -2.94
CA LYS A 203 -7.48 -18.56 -3.63
C LYS A 203 -6.78 -19.16 -4.85
N LEU A 204 -5.95 -18.39 -5.54
CA LEU A 204 -5.31 -18.80 -6.81
C LEU A 204 -3.88 -19.32 -6.60
N VAL A 205 -3.13 -18.69 -5.71
CA VAL A 205 -1.69 -18.93 -5.52
C VAL A 205 -1.43 -19.94 -4.41
N LEU A 206 -2.15 -19.85 -3.28
CA LEU A 206 -1.91 -20.75 -2.14
C LEU A 206 -2.06 -22.24 -2.50
N PRO A 207 -3.07 -22.69 -3.28
CA PRO A 207 -3.18 -24.10 -3.63
C PRO A 207 -1.95 -24.63 -4.38
N LEU A 208 -1.37 -23.81 -5.25
CA LEU A 208 -0.16 -24.18 -5.98
C LEU A 208 1.05 -24.23 -5.04
N MET A 209 1.22 -23.23 -4.18
CA MET A 209 2.28 -23.22 -3.17
C MET A 209 2.22 -24.44 -2.23
N LEU A 210 1.02 -24.86 -1.81
CA LEU A 210 0.83 -26.03 -0.96
C LEU A 210 1.21 -27.34 -1.66
N LYS A 211 0.85 -27.48 -2.95
CA LYS A 211 1.31 -28.63 -3.76
C LYS A 211 2.83 -28.64 -3.90
N THR A 212 3.44 -27.48 -4.14
CA THR A 212 4.90 -27.36 -4.18
C THR A 212 5.53 -27.71 -2.83
N ALA A 213 4.93 -27.31 -1.71
CA ALA A 213 5.39 -27.66 -0.38
C ALA A 213 5.38 -29.19 -0.13
N GLN A 214 4.34 -29.90 -0.59
CA GLN A 214 4.30 -31.37 -0.53
C GLN A 214 5.44 -32.03 -1.32
N LEU A 215 5.74 -31.53 -2.52
CA LEU A 215 6.86 -32.04 -3.31
C LEU A 215 8.21 -31.75 -2.64
N ILE A 216 8.36 -30.59 -2.00
CA ILE A 216 9.57 -30.24 -1.26
C ILE A 216 9.73 -31.14 -0.04
N ASP A 217 8.68 -31.40 0.73
CA ASP A 217 8.75 -32.26 1.91
C ASP A 217 9.09 -33.72 1.54
N GLN A 218 8.59 -34.21 0.41
CA GLN A 218 8.99 -35.52 -0.12
C GLN A 218 10.48 -35.58 -0.49
N ALA A 219 11.01 -34.51 -1.09
CA ALA A 219 12.42 -34.44 -1.47
C ALA A 219 13.36 -34.13 -0.29
N ILE A 220 12.87 -33.39 0.70
CA ILE A 220 13.60 -32.94 1.89
C ILE A 220 12.71 -33.17 3.12
N PRO A 221 12.64 -34.41 3.61
CA PRO A 221 11.79 -34.75 4.76
C PRO A 221 12.14 -33.94 6.00
N GLY A 222 11.11 -33.52 6.74
CA GLY A 222 11.27 -32.73 7.97
C GLY A 222 11.40 -31.22 7.73
N THR A 223 11.07 -30.75 6.52
CA THR A 223 10.95 -29.32 6.22
C THR A 223 9.72 -28.74 6.92
N GLN A 224 9.90 -27.61 7.60
CA GLN A 224 8.83 -26.86 8.25
C GLN A 224 8.38 -25.70 7.35
N PHE A 225 7.07 -25.54 7.16
CA PHE A 225 6.48 -24.50 6.34
C PHE A 225 5.73 -23.48 7.17
N ILE A 226 5.80 -22.22 6.79
CA ILE A 226 5.13 -21.11 7.47
C ILE A 226 4.35 -20.31 6.42
N ILE A 227 3.06 -20.09 6.63
CA ILE A 227 2.27 -19.14 5.83
C ILE A 227 2.19 -17.82 6.58
N ALA A 228 2.71 -16.75 5.96
CA ALA A 228 2.53 -15.39 6.45
C ALA A 228 1.12 -14.90 6.09
N LYS A 229 0.24 -14.82 7.09
CA LYS A 229 -1.13 -14.36 6.94
C LYS A 229 -1.17 -12.84 6.93
N SER A 230 -1.73 -12.24 5.88
CA SER A 230 -2.06 -10.82 5.89
C SER A 230 -2.98 -10.47 7.08
N PRO A 231 -2.70 -9.40 7.86
CA PRO A 231 -3.56 -8.95 8.96
C PRO A 231 -4.99 -8.59 8.50
N SER A 232 -5.14 -8.17 7.25
CA SER A 232 -6.43 -7.76 6.67
C SER A 232 -7.34 -8.93 6.26
N LEU A 233 -6.87 -10.17 6.37
CA LEU A 233 -7.61 -11.35 5.92
C LEU A 233 -7.92 -12.30 7.09
N ASP A 234 -9.14 -12.83 7.05
CA ASP A 234 -9.59 -13.87 7.96
C ASP A 234 -8.75 -15.15 7.77
N ILE A 235 -8.24 -15.67 8.90
CA ILE A 235 -7.47 -16.92 8.97
C ILE A 235 -8.22 -18.11 8.36
N GLN A 236 -9.55 -18.11 8.37
CA GLN A 236 -10.37 -19.17 7.80
C GLN A 236 -10.16 -19.35 6.29
N ILE A 237 -9.80 -18.27 5.56
CA ILE A 237 -9.49 -18.34 4.12
C ILE A 237 -8.29 -19.24 3.85
N TYR A 238 -7.34 -19.28 4.79
CA TYR A 238 -6.13 -20.08 4.72
C TYR A 238 -6.40 -21.49 5.25
N ARG A 239 -7.01 -21.61 6.45
CA ARG A 239 -7.32 -22.89 7.09
C ARG A 239 -8.14 -23.81 6.19
N ASN A 240 -9.10 -23.27 5.45
CA ASN A 240 -9.91 -24.07 4.53
C ASN A 240 -9.10 -24.76 3.41
N GLN A 241 -7.96 -24.19 3.03
CA GLN A 241 -7.09 -24.73 1.99
C GLN A 241 -5.97 -25.62 2.53
N CYS A 242 -5.66 -25.52 3.83
CA CYS A 242 -4.54 -26.23 4.46
C CYS A 242 -4.92 -27.57 5.10
N LYS A 243 -6.17 -28.04 4.96
CA LYS A 243 -6.64 -29.27 5.61
C LYS A 243 -6.00 -30.50 4.96
N ASN A 244 -5.62 -31.48 5.80
CA ASN A 244 -5.20 -32.83 5.39
C ASN A 244 -4.01 -32.90 4.42
N LEU A 245 -3.03 -31.99 4.55
CA LEU A 245 -1.87 -31.96 3.64
C LEU A 245 -0.69 -32.84 4.07
N GLY A 246 -0.66 -33.29 5.32
CA GLY A 246 0.46 -34.05 5.89
C GLY A 246 1.74 -33.23 6.11
N LEU A 247 1.67 -31.91 5.98
CA LEU A 247 2.81 -30.99 6.11
C LEU A 247 2.97 -30.48 7.56
N ASP A 248 4.21 -30.30 8.00
CA ASP A 248 4.53 -29.47 9.18
C ASP A 248 4.36 -27.99 8.81
N LEU A 249 3.11 -27.51 8.85
CA LEU A 249 2.69 -26.22 8.34
C LEU A 249 2.05 -25.36 9.43
N LYS A 250 2.54 -24.12 9.59
CA LYS A 250 2.00 -23.14 10.54
C LYS A 250 1.48 -21.91 9.80
N ILE A 251 0.38 -21.33 10.27
CA ILE A 251 -0.11 -20.03 9.79
C ILE A 251 0.21 -19.02 10.89
N VAL A 252 1.00 -18.01 10.55
CA VAL A 252 1.41 -16.94 11.47
C VAL A 252 0.88 -15.61 10.97
N ASP A 253 0.58 -14.68 11.88
CA ASP A 253 0.33 -13.29 11.48
C ASP A 253 1.61 -12.68 10.92
N GLY A 254 1.50 -12.06 9.74
CA GLY A 254 2.57 -11.31 9.09
C GLY A 254 2.48 -9.81 9.29
#